data_AF-A0A4Q4DA67-F1
#
_entry.id   AF-A0A4Q4DA67-F1
#
_cell.length_a   1.000
_cell.length_b   1.000
_cell.length_c   1.000
_cell.angle_alpha   90.00
_cell.angle_beta   90.00
_cell.angle_gamma   90.00
#
_symmetry.space_group_name_H-M   'P 1'
#
loop_
_entity.id
_entity.type
_entity.pdbx_description
1 polymer ?
#
loop_
_entity_poly.entity_id
_entity_poly.type
_entity_poly.pdbx_seq_one_letter_code
_entity_poly.pdbx_strand_id
1 'polypeptide(L)'
;MSVRRTATGIVVLGLAPLALAGLAAVPAAAHGSMTDPVSRVAACFAEGPESPRSAACKAAVAAGGTQALYDWNEVNIANAAGNHRQLIPDGKLCSAGRDKYKGLDLARGDWPSSELAPGMRDRCASS
;
A
#
# COMPACT_ATOMS: atom_id res chain seq x y z
N MET A 1 8.80 14.10 -56.44
CA MET A 1 8.09 14.32 -55.16
C MET A 1 9.06 14.06 -54.03
N SER A 2 9.19 15.02 -53.12
CA SER A 2 10.37 15.24 -52.28
C SER A 2 10.48 14.27 -51.11
N VAL A 3 11.58 13.51 -51.03
CA VAL A 3 12.00 12.67 -49.90
C VAL A 3 11.95 13.42 -48.55
N ARG A 4 12.07 14.76 -48.59
CA ARG A 4 11.95 15.62 -47.42
C ARG A 4 10.54 15.69 -46.84
N ARG A 5 9.48 15.50 -47.63
CA ARG A 5 8.08 15.50 -47.15
C ARG A 5 7.73 14.20 -46.41
N THR A 6 8.35 13.08 -46.78
CA THR A 6 8.12 11.78 -46.16
C THR A 6 8.83 11.68 -44.80
N ALA A 7 10.01 12.29 -44.66
CA ALA A 7 10.76 12.33 -43.41
C ALA A 7 10.05 13.13 -42.30
N THR A 8 9.39 14.25 -42.63
CA THR A 8 8.69 15.09 -41.64
C THR A 8 7.45 14.39 -41.06
N GLY A 9 6.75 13.57 -41.86
CA GLY A 9 5.57 12.83 -41.39
C GLY A 9 5.93 11.78 -40.33
N ILE A 10 7.01 11.02 -40.54
CA ILE A 10 7.45 9.95 -39.63
C ILE A 10 7.94 10.52 -38.28
N VAL A 11 8.63 11.66 -38.30
CA VAL A 11 9.14 12.31 -37.08
C VAL A 11 8.00 12.89 -36.23
N VAL A 12 6.99 13.52 -36.85
CA VAL A 12 5.84 14.10 -36.12
C VAL A 12 4.90 13.01 -35.60
N LEU A 13 4.65 11.94 -36.37
CA LEU A 13 3.80 10.81 -35.95
C LEU A 13 4.45 9.93 -34.87
N GLY A 14 5.79 9.84 -34.81
CA GLY A 14 6.49 9.03 -33.82
C GLY A 14 6.81 9.78 -32.52
N LEU A 15 7.32 11.01 -32.61
CA LEU A 15 7.80 11.74 -31.43
C LEU A 15 6.67 12.43 -30.65
N ALA A 16 5.60 12.87 -31.31
CA ALA A 16 4.51 13.56 -30.61
C ALA A 16 3.75 12.64 -29.64
N PRO A 17 3.39 11.38 -29.99
CA PRO A 17 2.75 10.46 -29.04
C PRO A 17 3.67 10.05 -27.88
N LEU A 18 4.97 9.86 -28.13
CA LEU A 18 5.96 9.53 -27.09
C LEU A 18 6.18 10.69 -26.11
N ALA A 19 6.29 11.92 -26.63
CA ALA A 19 6.39 13.12 -25.79
C ALA A 19 5.12 13.33 -24.96
N LEU A 20 3.94 13.12 -25.56
CA LEU A 20 2.66 13.21 -24.86
C LEU A 20 2.50 12.13 -23.79
N ALA A 21 2.93 10.89 -24.06
CA ALA A 21 2.96 9.81 -23.07
C ALA A 21 3.91 10.11 -21.90
N GLY A 22 5.08 10.69 -22.18
CA GLY A 22 6.01 11.15 -21.13
C GLY A 22 5.43 12.29 -20.28
N LEU A 23 4.72 13.23 -20.89
CA LEU A 23 4.05 14.34 -20.19
C LEU A 23 2.82 13.88 -19.38
N ALA A 24 2.15 12.81 -19.82
CA ALA A 24 1.00 12.21 -19.14
C ALA A 24 1.39 11.15 -18.09
N ALA A 25 2.69 10.84 -17.94
CA ALA A 25 3.16 9.88 -16.97
C ALA A 25 3.01 10.45 -15.55
N VAL A 26 1.94 10.06 -14.86
CA VAL A 26 1.78 10.28 -13.43
C VAL A 26 2.52 9.19 -12.65
N PRO A 27 3.12 9.49 -11.48
CA PRO A 27 3.69 8.46 -10.62
C PRO A 27 2.65 7.40 -10.29
N ALA A 28 2.98 6.13 -10.50
CA ALA A 28 2.15 5.03 -10.03
C ALA A 28 2.29 4.92 -8.50
N ALA A 29 1.26 5.32 -7.76
CA ALA A 29 1.18 5.09 -6.32
C ALA A 29 0.82 3.62 -6.05
N ALA A 30 1.81 2.73 -6.15
CA ALA A 30 1.60 1.28 -5.98
C ALA A 30 1.71 0.80 -4.53
N HIS A 31 2.20 1.65 -3.61
CA HIS A 31 2.35 1.34 -2.19
C HIS A 31 1.35 2.14 -1.37
N GLY A 32 0.77 1.50 -0.36
CA GLY A 32 -0.22 2.12 0.49
C GLY A 32 -0.78 1.16 1.54
N SER A 33 -1.63 1.72 2.39
CA SER A 33 -2.43 0.99 3.36
C SER A 33 -3.70 1.80 3.64
N MET A 34 -4.68 1.18 4.32
CA MET A 34 -5.90 1.89 4.70
C MET A 34 -5.60 2.99 5.73
N THR A 35 -6.10 4.20 5.46
CA THR A 35 -5.97 5.38 6.32
C THR A 35 -7.29 5.84 6.91
N ASP A 36 -8.43 5.55 6.28
CA ASP A 36 -9.78 5.81 6.79
C ASP A 36 -10.79 4.74 6.29
N PRO A 37 -11.21 3.76 7.12
CA PRO A 37 -10.76 3.55 8.50
C PRO A 37 -9.27 3.16 8.55
N VAL A 38 -8.60 3.53 9.65
CA VAL A 38 -7.14 3.35 9.76
C VAL A 38 -6.78 1.86 9.92
N SER A 39 -5.76 1.40 9.19
CA SER A 39 -5.17 0.06 9.38
C SER A 39 -4.33 -0.03 10.65
N ARG A 40 -4.13 -1.24 11.19
CA ARG A 40 -3.23 -1.47 12.35
C ARG A 40 -1.83 -0.92 12.12
N VAL A 41 -1.24 -1.17 10.95
CA VAL A 41 0.13 -0.75 10.62
C VAL A 41 0.24 0.78 10.52
N ALA A 42 -0.73 1.44 9.89
CA ALA A 42 -0.74 2.90 9.78
C ALA A 42 -1.00 3.57 11.13
N ALA A 43 -1.88 3.00 11.95
CA ALA A 43 -2.14 3.51 13.30
C ALA A 43 -0.90 3.40 14.19
N CYS A 44 -0.23 2.25 14.18
CA CYS A 44 1.00 2.07 14.97
C CYS A 44 2.17 2.90 14.45
N PHE A 45 2.28 3.11 13.14
CA PHE A 45 3.23 4.06 12.57
C PHE A 45 2.95 5.49 13.06
N ALA A 46 1.69 5.92 13.03
CA ALA A 46 1.28 7.25 13.49
C ALA A 46 1.49 7.48 15.01
N GLU A 47 1.51 6.41 15.82
CA GLU A 47 1.90 6.50 17.22
C GLU A 47 3.40 6.71 17.44
N GLY A 48 4.23 6.45 16.43
CA GLY A 48 5.70 6.49 16.51
C GLY A 48 6.30 5.12 16.80
N PRO A 49 7.01 4.49 15.84
CA PRO A 49 7.53 3.12 16.01
C PRO A 49 8.46 2.90 17.20
N GLU A 50 9.30 3.89 17.53
CA GLU A 50 10.31 3.77 18.61
C GLU A 50 9.71 3.89 20.01
N SER A 51 8.53 4.50 20.15
CA SER A 51 7.87 4.72 21.44
C SER A 51 6.35 4.83 21.27
N PRO A 52 5.68 3.76 20.80
CA PRO A 52 4.24 3.77 20.58
C PRO A 52 3.50 3.90 21.91
N ARG A 53 2.28 4.43 21.87
CA ARG A 53 1.49 4.77 23.07
C ARG A 53 0.62 3.60 23.52
N SER A 54 -0.10 2.98 22.60
CA SER A 54 -1.04 1.89 22.88
C SER A 54 -0.32 0.58 23.21
N ALA A 55 -0.95 -0.23 24.06
CA ALA A 55 -0.40 -1.53 24.44
C ALA A 55 -0.30 -2.48 23.23
N ALA A 56 -1.26 -2.42 22.31
CA ALA A 56 -1.23 -3.21 21.08
C ALA A 56 -0.04 -2.84 20.18
N CYS A 57 0.23 -1.55 19.94
CA CYS A 57 1.37 -1.15 19.11
C CYS A 57 2.72 -1.43 19.77
N LYS A 58 2.84 -1.28 21.10
CA LYS A 58 4.02 -1.75 21.85
C LYS A 58 4.25 -3.25 21.66
N ALA A 59 3.20 -4.06 21.75
CA ALA A 59 3.28 -5.51 21.55
C ALA A 59 3.65 -5.86 20.10
N ALA A 60 3.12 -5.12 19.12
CA ALA A 60 3.46 -5.30 17.71
C ALA A 60 4.95 -5.03 17.45
N VAL A 61 5.50 -3.95 18.02
CA VAL A 61 6.93 -3.63 17.95
C VAL A 61 7.77 -4.69 18.68
N ALA A 62 7.36 -5.12 19.87
CA ALA A 62 8.06 -6.18 20.60
C ALA A 62 8.12 -7.50 19.81
N ALA A 63 7.09 -7.79 19.02
CA ALA A 63 7.04 -8.99 18.19
C ALA A 63 7.82 -8.83 16.87
N GLY A 64 7.65 -7.71 16.15
CA GLY A 64 8.11 -7.53 14.77
C GLY A 64 9.27 -6.54 14.56
N GLY A 65 9.65 -5.79 15.59
CA GLY A 65 10.57 -4.66 15.48
C GLY A 65 9.91 -3.40 14.93
N THR A 66 10.66 -2.29 14.91
CA THR A 66 10.15 -0.98 14.49
C THR A 66 10.09 -0.82 12.96
N GLN A 67 10.99 -1.50 12.23
CA GLN A 67 11.09 -1.36 10.78
C GLN A 67 9.80 -1.73 10.03
N ALA A 68 9.05 -2.71 10.53
CA ALA A 68 7.76 -3.07 9.97
C ALA A 68 6.76 -1.89 9.97
N LEU A 69 6.85 -0.99 10.94
CA LEU A 69 6.00 0.19 11.03
C LEU A 69 6.53 1.35 10.18
N TYR A 70 7.84 1.49 10.00
CA TYR A 70 8.39 2.44 9.04
C TYR A 70 7.96 2.09 7.60
N ASP A 71 7.93 0.80 7.29
CA ASP A 71 7.49 0.26 6.00
C ASP A 71 5.98 -0.02 5.98
N TRP A 72 5.19 0.87 6.59
CA TRP A 72 3.74 0.70 6.78
C TRP A 72 2.94 0.56 5.48
N ASN A 73 3.49 1.04 4.38
CA ASN A 73 2.88 1.05 3.05
C ASN A 73 3.25 -0.20 2.21
N GLU A 74 3.93 -1.19 2.79
CA GLU A 74 4.49 -2.35 2.09
C GLU A 74 4.04 -3.69 2.70
N VAL A 75 2.85 -3.75 3.31
CA VAL A 75 2.22 -5.04 3.65
C VAL A 75 1.66 -5.66 2.36
N ASN A 76 2.57 -6.19 1.53
CA ASN A 76 2.28 -6.67 0.18
C ASN A 76 2.74 -8.12 -0.04
N ILE A 77 2.35 -8.67 -1.20
CA ILE A 77 2.92 -9.90 -1.78
C ILE A 77 3.13 -9.62 -3.27
N ALA A 78 4.39 -9.48 -3.70
CA ALA A 78 4.75 -9.03 -5.06
C ALA A 78 4.11 -9.89 -6.17
N ASN A 79 4.05 -11.21 -5.97
CA ASN A 79 3.54 -12.17 -6.95
C ASN A 79 2.20 -12.80 -6.51
N ALA A 80 1.33 -12.01 -5.86
CA ALA A 80 0.06 -12.53 -5.35
C ALA A 80 -0.85 -13.08 -6.46
N ALA A 81 -0.94 -12.37 -7.59
CA ALA A 81 -1.78 -12.72 -8.74
C ALA A 81 -3.24 -13.10 -8.37
N GLY A 82 -3.80 -12.51 -7.31
CA GLY A 82 -5.14 -12.82 -6.80
C GLY A 82 -5.23 -14.07 -5.90
N ASN A 83 -4.16 -14.83 -5.73
CA ASN A 83 -4.13 -16.11 -5.01
C ASN A 83 -3.99 -15.97 -3.49
N HIS A 84 -4.67 -14.99 -2.89
CA HIS A 84 -4.48 -14.60 -1.48
C HIS A 84 -4.71 -15.77 -0.51
N ARG A 85 -5.78 -16.56 -0.71
CA ARG A 85 -6.15 -17.68 0.19
C ARG A 85 -5.12 -18.81 0.21
N GLN A 86 -4.41 -19.01 -0.90
CA GLN A 86 -3.37 -20.03 -1.00
C GLN A 86 -2.05 -19.54 -0.37
N LEU A 87 -1.77 -18.24 -0.49
CA LEU A 87 -0.50 -17.63 -0.08
C LEU A 87 -0.49 -17.19 1.39
N ILE A 88 -1.66 -16.90 1.97
CA ILE A 88 -1.79 -16.33 3.31
C ILE A 88 -2.52 -17.33 4.21
N PRO A 89 -1.80 -18.02 5.12
CA PRO A 89 -2.42 -18.92 6.08
C PRO A 89 -3.36 -18.22 7.06
N ASP A 90 -4.28 -18.98 7.65
CA ASP A 90 -5.10 -18.50 8.76
C ASP A 90 -4.24 -17.99 9.92
N GLY A 91 -4.71 -16.92 10.56
CA GLY A 91 -3.95 -16.22 11.60
C GLY A 91 -2.78 -15.37 11.09
N LYS A 92 -2.55 -15.31 9.76
CA LYS A 92 -1.51 -14.48 9.12
C LYS A 92 -2.06 -13.43 8.16
N LEU A 93 -3.36 -13.16 8.24
CA LEU A 93 -4.05 -12.24 7.34
C LEU A 93 -3.52 -10.80 7.46
N CYS A 94 -3.18 -10.35 8.66
CA CYS A 94 -2.76 -8.97 8.90
C CYS A 94 -1.31 -8.71 8.49
N SER A 95 -0.46 -9.74 8.49
CA SER A 95 0.93 -9.67 8.02
C SER A 95 1.11 -10.05 6.55
N ALA A 96 0.05 -10.50 5.88
CA ALA A 96 0.11 -11.14 4.58
C ALA A 96 1.07 -12.35 4.54
N GLY A 97 1.16 -13.10 5.65
CA GLY A 97 2.07 -14.25 5.76
C GLY A 97 3.55 -13.89 5.93
N ARG A 98 3.90 -12.60 6.09
CA ARG A 98 5.29 -12.14 6.14
C ARG A 98 5.78 -11.97 7.58
N ASP A 99 6.88 -12.62 7.91
CA ASP A 99 7.48 -12.53 9.25
C ASP A 99 7.85 -11.10 9.66
N LYS A 100 8.22 -10.24 8.71
CA LYS A 100 8.45 -8.79 8.92
C LYS A 100 7.27 -8.13 9.64
N TYR A 101 6.04 -8.52 9.30
CA TYR A 101 4.82 -7.90 9.80
C TYR A 101 4.09 -8.75 10.85
N LYS A 102 4.74 -9.79 11.41
CA LYS A 102 4.09 -10.75 12.34
C LYS A 102 3.46 -10.12 13.59
N GLY A 103 3.93 -8.93 14.00
CA GLY A 103 3.34 -8.17 15.11
C GLY A 103 1.90 -7.73 14.84
N LEU A 104 1.50 -7.60 13.57
CA LEU A 104 0.14 -7.21 13.18
C LEU A 104 -0.87 -8.35 13.37
N ASP A 105 -0.41 -9.60 13.45
CA ASP A 105 -1.25 -10.80 13.61
C ASP A 105 -1.65 -11.06 15.07
N LEU A 106 -1.16 -10.27 16.03
CA LEU A 106 -1.47 -10.47 17.44
C LEU A 106 -2.99 -10.38 17.69
N ALA A 107 -3.56 -11.47 18.20
CA ALA A 107 -4.96 -11.57 18.57
C ALA A 107 -5.23 -10.76 19.85
N ARG A 108 -5.69 -9.52 19.68
CA ARG A 108 -5.95 -8.58 20.77
C ARG A 108 -7.22 -7.76 20.50
N GLY A 109 -7.87 -7.31 21.58
CA GLY A 109 -9.08 -6.47 21.52
C GLY A 109 -8.83 -4.96 21.70
N ASP A 110 -7.58 -4.54 21.92
CA ASP A 110 -7.19 -3.16 22.25
C ASP A 110 -6.36 -2.49 21.13
N TRP A 111 -6.53 -2.93 19.89
CA TRP A 111 -5.96 -2.26 18.74
C TRP A 111 -6.57 -0.86 18.57
N PRO A 112 -5.78 0.15 18.19
CA PRO A 112 -6.35 1.42 17.73
C PRO A 112 -7.35 1.18 16.59
N SER A 113 -8.53 1.79 16.70
CA SER A 113 -9.67 1.57 15.80
C SER A 113 -10.35 2.87 15.42
N SER A 114 -10.92 2.91 14.21
CA SER A 114 -11.84 3.95 13.78
C SER A 114 -13.28 3.58 14.16
N GLU A 115 -14.06 4.53 14.64
CA GLU A 115 -15.51 4.34 14.79
C GLU A 115 -16.18 4.30 13.42
N LEU A 116 -17.10 3.35 13.23
CA LEU A 116 -17.84 3.17 11.99
C LEU A 116 -19.31 2.92 12.29
N ALA A 117 -20.18 3.62 11.55
CA ALA A 117 -21.61 3.35 11.55
C ALA A 117 -21.98 2.37 10.42
N PRO A 118 -23.00 1.51 10.59
CA PRO A 118 -23.50 0.67 9.50
C PRO A 118 -23.86 1.49 8.25
N GLY A 119 -23.39 1.05 7.08
CA GLY A 119 -23.62 1.75 5.80
C GLY A 119 -22.61 2.85 5.48
N MET A 120 -21.72 3.20 6.41
CA MET A 120 -20.59 4.08 6.11
C MET A 120 -19.57 3.36 5.22
N ARG A 121 -19.14 4.03 4.14
CA ARG A 121 -18.10 3.55 3.23
C ARG A 121 -16.76 4.17 3.60
N ASP A 122 -15.69 3.43 3.33
CA ASP A 122 -14.33 3.95 3.36
C ASP A 122 -14.15 5.06 2.30
N ARG A 123 -13.41 6.11 2.63
CA ARG A 123 -13.26 7.27 1.73
C ARG A 123 -12.49 6.93 0.44
N CYS A 124 -11.68 5.88 0.46
CA CYS A 124 -10.94 5.42 -0.72
C CYS A 124 -11.85 4.82 -1.80
N ALA A 125 -12.94 4.13 -1.43
CA ALA A 125 -13.88 3.53 -2.40
C ALA A 125 -14.81 4.54 -3.10
N SER A 126 -14.72 5.83 -2.75
CA SER A 126 -15.54 6.91 -3.32
C SER A 126 -14.78 7.81 -4.30
N SER A 127 -13.51 7.49 -4.59
CA SER A 127 -12.62 8.24 -5.50
C SER A 127 -12.56 7.59 -6.88
#